data_AF-A0A950U1R9-F1
#
_entry.id   AF-A0A950U1R9-F1
#
_cell.length_a   1.000
_cell.length_b   1.000
_cell.length_c   1.000
_cell.angle_alpha   90.00
_cell.angle_beta   90.00
_cell.angle_gamma   90.00
#
_symmetry.space_group_name_H-M   'P 1'
#
loop_
_entity.id
_entity.type
_entity.pdbx_description
1 polymer ?
#
loop_
_entity_poly.entity_id
_entity_poly.type
_entity_poly.pdbx_seq_one_letter_code
_entity_poly.pdbx_strand_id
1 'polypeptide(L)'
;MHVWVDVRGGEYGMTLTRYVAGVAVVFLIVGPVWFCAVMVRRTWLAGWTGAAARLAEAVLGLGVLTVISEILGTFGMFRRLALICSAVAVGLASLALRRKDPPAGPRRPPFVPQPGWAEPVATLIIAAVVLAWASYARDAYRTGILGVDSLQYHLP
;
A
#
# COMPACT_ATOMS: atom_id res chain seq x y z
N MET A 1 -39.57 28.53 -10.51
CA MET A 1 -39.28 27.17 -11.03
C MET A 1 -38.71 26.35 -9.89
N HIS A 2 -39.54 25.53 -9.27
CA HIS A 2 -39.16 24.64 -8.17
C HIS A 2 -38.55 23.36 -8.77
N VAL A 3 -37.22 23.22 -8.67
CA VAL A 3 -36.55 21.96 -8.97
C VAL A 3 -36.77 21.04 -7.78
N TRP A 4 -37.67 20.07 -7.94
CA TRP A 4 -37.78 18.93 -7.06
C TRP A 4 -36.50 18.12 -7.19
N VAL A 5 -35.59 18.26 -6.22
CA VAL A 5 -34.55 17.27 -5.97
C VAL A 5 -35.30 16.05 -5.45
N ASP A 6 -35.48 15.05 -6.32
CA ASP A 6 -35.91 13.71 -5.95
C ASP A 6 -34.82 13.14 -5.02
N VAL A 7 -34.95 13.41 -3.72
CA VAL A 7 -34.20 12.76 -2.65
C VAL A 7 -34.72 11.33 -2.59
N ARG A 8 -34.37 10.53 -3.60
CA ARG A 8 -34.44 9.08 -3.45
C ARG A 8 -33.54 8.77 -2.28
N GLY A 9 -34.16 8.37 -1.18
CA GLY A 9 -33.53 7.79 -0.01
C GLY A 9 -32.83 6.49 -0.40
N GLY A 10 -31.73 6.60 -1.15
CA GLY A 10 -30.78 5.53 -1.32
C GLY A 10 -30.17 5.31 0.04
N GLU A 11 -30.50 4.18 0.65
CA GLU A 11 -29.93 3.75 1.92
C GLU A 11 -28.44 4.11 1.96
N TYR A 12 -28.07 4.97 2.91
CA TYR A 12 -26.67 5.27 3.23
C TYR A 12 -25.99 4.06 3.90
N GLY A 13 -26.34 2.84 3.46
CA GLY A 13 -25.76 1.58 3.87
C GLY A 13 -24.60 1.24 2.94
N MET A 14 -23.46 0.91 3.52
CA MET A 14 -22.33 0.39 2.77
C MET A 14 -22.72 -0.98 2.22
N THR A 15 -23.15 -1.03 0.95
CA THR A 15 -23.57 -2.28 0.33
C THR A 15 -22.36 -3.21 0.17
N LEU A 16 -22.58 -4.51 0.38
CA LEU A 16 -21.54 -5.54 0.24
C LEU A 16 -20.80 -5.40 -1.10
N THR A 17 -21.54 -5.14 -2.18
CA THR A 17 -20.98 -4.95 -3.52
C THR A 17 -20.01 -3.79 -3.61
N ARG A 18 -20.33 -2.63 -3.00
CA ARG A 18 -19.42 -1.47 -3.00
C ARG A 18 -18.19 -1.73 -2.15
N TYR A 19 -18.35 -2.41 -1.03
CA TYR A 19 -17.23 -2.81 -0.17
C TYR A 19 -16.27 -3.74 -0.92
N VAL A 20 -16.79 -4.84 -1.50
CA VAL A 20 -16.00 -5.79 -2.28
C VAL A 20 -15.33 -5.12 -3.49
N ALA A 21 -16.02 -4.22 -4.18
CA ALA A 21 -15.43 -3.46 -5.29
C ALA A 21 -14.27 -2.56 -4.82
N GLY A 22 -14.38 -1.94 -3.65
CA GLY A 22 -13.30 -1.16 -3.05
C GLY A 22 -12.09 -2.04 -2.69
N VAL A 23 -12.34 -3.16 -2.04
CA VAL A 23 -11.30 -4.15 -1.69
C VAL A 23 -10.58 -4.67 -2.94
N ALA A 24 -11.33 -5.00 -3.99
CA ALA A 24 -10.75 -5.45 -5.26
C ALA A 24 -9.81 -4.42 -5.88
N VAL A 25 -10.14 -3.13 -5.79
CA VAL A 25 -9.26 -2.05 -6.27
C VAL A 25 -7.95 -1.99 -5.51
N VAL A 26 -8.00 -2.13 -4.18
CA VAL A 26 -6.79 -2.16 -3.36
C VAL A 26 -5.89 -3.29 -3.83
N PHE A 27 -6.43 -4.49 -4.05
CA PHE A 27 -5.64 -5.62 -4.58
C PHE A 27 -5.11 -5.37 -6.00
N LEU A 28 -5.89 -4.74 -6.88
CA LEU A 28 -5.48 -4.40 -8.23
C LEU A 28 -4.36 -3.35 -8.29
N ILE A 29 -4.17 -2.55 -7.24
CA ILE A 29 -3.07 -1.59 -7.13
C ILE A 29 -1.89 -2.21 -6.39
N VAL A 30 -2.13 -2.74 -5.19
CA VAL A 30 -1.08 -3.24 -4.29
C VAL A 30 -0.43 -4.50 -4.85
N GLY A 31 -1.21 -5.41 -5.46
CA GLY A 31 -0.69 -6.68 -5.99
C GLY A 31 0.40 -6.49 -7.05
N PRO A 32 0.14 -5.76 -8.14
CA PRO A 32 1.15 -5.49 -9.17
C PRO A 32 2.38 -4.71 -8.67
N VAL A 33 2.17 -3.73 -7.78
CA VAL A 33 3.27 -2.95 -7.18
C VAL A 33 4.15 -3.85 -6.30
N TRP A 34 3.54 -4.69 -5.47
CA TRP A 34 4.26 -5.66 -4.65
C TRP A 34 5.01 -6.67 -5.51
N PHE A 35 4.38 -7.16 -6.58
CA PHE A 35 5.02 -8.04 -7.54
C PHE A 35 6.26 -7.41 -8.16
N CYS A 36 6.18 -6.14 -8.58
CA CYS A 36 7.32 -5.37 -9.08
C CYS A 36 8.43 -5.29 -8.01
N ALA A 37 8.10 -4.94 -6.77
CA ALA A 37 9.06 -4.85 -5.67
C ALA A 37 9.79 -6.18 -5.42
N VAL A 38 9.06 -7.31 -5.45
CA VAL A 38 9.65 -8.65 -5.32
C VAL A 38 10.58 -8.96 -6.49
N MET A 39 10.19 -8.63 -7.72
CA MET A 39 11.03 -8.85 -8.91
C MET A 39 12.31 -8.01 -8.85
N VAL A 40 12.21 -6.72 -8.56
CA VAL A 40 13.36 -5.81 -8.41
C VAL A 40 14.28 -6.26 -7.28
N ARG A 41 13.73 -6.68 -6.12
CA ARG A 41 14.56 -7.23 -5.04
C ARG A 41 15.26 -8.51 -5.49
N ARG A 42 14.58 -9.43 -6.17
CA ARG A 42 15.19 -10.68 -6.62
C ARG A 42 16.31 -10.47 -7.64
N THR A 43 16.30 -9.36 -8.37
CA THR A 43 17.31 -9.09 -9.40
C THR A 43 18.50 -8.32 -8.84
N TRP A 44 18.29 -7.35 -7.94
CA TRP A 44 19.34 -6.46 -7.44
C TRP A 44 19.83 -6.81 -6.03
N LEU A 45 18.95 -7.40 -5.22
CA LEU A 45 19.19 -7.75 -3.81
C LEU A 45 18.90 -9.25 -3.56
N ALA A 46 19.27 -10.09 -4.54
CA ALA A 46 19.02 -11.53 -4.51
C ALA A 46 19.53 -12.20 -3.23
N GLY A 47 20.60 -11.64 -2.65
CA GLY A 47 21.21 -12.15 -1.44
C GLY A 47 20.54 -11.78 -0.12
N TRP A 48 19.58 -10.86 -0.13
CA TRP A 48 18.88 -10.48 1.09
C TRP A 48 17.78 -11.50 1.37
N THR A 49 17.78 -12.04 2.60
CA THR A 49 16.81 -13.04 3.06
C THR A 49 16.17 -12.62 4.40
N GLY A 50 15.08 -13.28 4.78
CA GLY A 50 14.40 -13.02 6.06
C GLY A 50 13.78 -11.62 6.16
N ALA A 51 13.85 -11.01 7.34
CA ALA A 51 13.22 -9.73 7.66
C ALA A 51 13.71 -8.57 6.78
N ALA A 52 15.02 -8.47 6.54
CA ALA A 52 15.60 -7.42 5.70
C ALA A 52 15.06 -7.47 4.26
N ALA A 53 14.81 -8.67 3.72
CA ALA A 53 14.22 -8.84 2.40
C ALA A 53 12.75 -8.38 2.34
N ARG A 54 11.98 -8.65 3.40
CA ARG A 54 10.58 -8.19 3.51
C ARG A 54 10.52 -6.67 3.63
N LEU A 55 11.43 -6.07 4.40
CA LEU A 55 11.55 -4.62 4.53
C LEU A 55 11.91 -3.97 3.19
N ALA A 56 12.88 -4.52 2.46
CA ALA A 56 13.25 -4.03 1.13
C ALA A 56 12.06 -4.08 0.16
N GLU A 57 11.27 -5.16 0.18
CA GLU A 57 10.04 -5.27 -0.64
C GLU A 57 9.01 -4.20 -0.26
N ALA A 58 8.81 -3.93 1.04
CA ALA A 58 7.90 -2.88 1.50
C ALA A 58 8.36 -1.49 1.06
N VAL A 59 9.64 -1.15 1.25
CA VAL A 59 10.21 0.15 0.85
C VAL A 59 10.14 0.33 -0.67
N LEU A 60 10.52 -0.68 -1.45
CA LEU A 60 10.43 -0.64 -2.91
C LEU A 60 8.98 -0.50 -3.39
N GLY A 61 8.05 -1.26 -2.79
CA GLY A 61 6.63 -1.18 -3.12
C GLY A 61 6.05 0.21 -2.84
N LEU A 62 6.33 0.76 -1.66
CA LEU A 62 5.92 2.13 -1.31
C LEU A 62 6.55 3.16 -2.26
N GLY A 63 7.85 3.05 -2.54
CA GLY A 63 8.54 3.95 -3.46
C GLY A 63 7.95 3.93 -4.87
N VAL A 64 7.68 2.74 -5.41
CA VAL A 64 7.02 2.60 -6.73
C VAL A 64 5.62 3.24 -6.72
N LEU A 65 4.82 2.99 -5.68
CA LEU A 65 3.49 3.58 -5.57
C LEU A 65 3.56 5.11 -5.46
N THR A 66 4.51 5.64 -4.69
CA THR A 66 4.74 7.08 -4.56
C THR A 66 5.10 7.70 -5.91
N VAL A 67 6.09 7.14 -6.62
CA VAL A 67 6.50 7.66 -7.94
C VAL A 67 5.35 7.62 -8.95
N ILE A 68 4.57 6.54 -9.00
CA ILE A 68 3.38 6.48 -9.86
C ILE A 68 2.39 7.60 -9.48
N SER A 69 2.16 7.79 -8.18
CA SER A 69 1.22 8.79 -7.68
C SER A 69 1.68 10.22 -7.98
N GLU A 70 2.96 10.52 -7.82
CA GLU A 70 3.55 11.82 -8.13
C GLU A 70 3.52 12.12 -9.62
N ILE A 71 3.89 11.15 -10.47
CA ILE A 71 3.82 11.31 -11.93
C ILE A 71 2.37 11.59 -12.36
N LEU A 72 1.42 10.75 -11.94
CA LEU A 72 0.01 10.94 -12.27
C LEU A 72 -0.53 12.26 -11.71
N GLY A 73 -0.16 12.63 -10.48
CA GLY A 73 -0.52 13.89 -9.85
C GLY A 73 -0.01 15.10 -10.63
N THR A 74 1.25 15.05 -11.08
CA THR A 74 1.90 16.12 -11.85
C THR A 74 1.17 16.40 -13.16
N PHE A 75 0.63 15.38 -13.81
CA PHE A 75 -0.14 15.52 -15.05
C PHE A 75 -1.65 15.71 -14.83
N GLY A 76 -2.12 15.88 -13.59
CA GLY A 76 -3.56 15.98 -13.28
C GLY A 76 -4.35 14.70 -13.58
N MET A 77 -3.66 13.56 -13.68
CA MET A 77 -4.18 12.24 -13.99
C MET A 77 -4.33 11.33 -12.76
N PHE A 78 -4.29 11.88 -11.54
CA PHE A 78 -4.45 11.11 -10.30
C PHE A 78 -5.92 10.69 -10.08
N ARG A 79 -6.36 9.73 -10.90
CA ARG A 79 -7.71 9.14 -10.89
C ARG A 79 -7.62 7.62 -10.77
N ARG A 80 -8.65 7.01 -10.18
CA ARG A 80 -8.70 5.56 -9.85
C ARG A 80 -8.26 4.65 -11.00
N LEU A 81 -8.80 4.84 -12.21
CA LEU A 81 -8.46 3.99 -13.36
C LEU A 81 -7.00 4.18 -13.82
N ALA A 82 -6.52 5.41 -13.86
CA ALA A 82 -5.14 5.70 -14.25
C ALA A 82 -4.15 5.03 -13.28
N LEU A 83 -4.42 5.12 -11.97
CA LEU A 83 -3.59 4.49 -10.94
C LEU A 83 -3.56 2.96 -11.07
N ILE A 84 -4.72 2.32 -11.30
CA ILE A 84 -4.79 0.86 -11.54
C ILE A 84 -3.99 0.49 -12.80
N CYS A 85 -4.21 1.19 -13.92
CA CYS A 85 -3.53 0.91 -15.17
C CYS A 85 -2.00 1.07 -15.03
N SER A 86 -1.54 2.14 -14.38
CA SER A 86 -0.11 2.37 -14.13
C SER A 86 0.50 1.30 -13.22
N ALA A 87 -0.18 0.92 -12.14
CA ALA A 87 0.27 -0.14 -11.24
C ALA A 87 0.43 -1.48 -11.98
N VAL A 88 -0.59 -1.88 -12.75
CA VAL A 88 -0.56 -3.11 -13.58
C VAL A 88 0.54 -3.03 -14.63
N ALA A 89 0.66 -1.90 -15.34
CA ALA A 89 1.69 -1.72 -16.35
C ALA A 89 3.10 -1.84 -15.78
N VAL A 90 3.38 -1.22 -14.63
CA VAL A 90 4.68 -1.34 -13.94
C VAL A 90 4.93 -2.77 -13.45
N GLY A 91 3.91 -3.42 -12.88
CA GLY A 91 3.98 -4.82 -12.48
C GLY A 91 4.34 -5.75 -13.64
N LEU A 92 3.69 -5.58 -14.80
CA LEU A 92 3.98 -6.34 -16.01
C LEU A 92 5.36 -6.00 -16.60
N ALA A 93 5.74 -4.72 -16.66
CA ALA A 93 7.04 -4.28 -17.14
C ALA A 93 8.19 -4.88 -16.32
N SER A 94 7.97 -5.13 -15.02
CA SER A 94 8.96 -5.78 -14.15
C SER A 94 9.32 -7.22 -14.59
N LEU A 95 8.47 -7.88 -15.38
CA LEU A 95 8.78 -9.20 -15.94
C LEU A 95 10.00 -9.16 -16.87
N ALA A 96 10.23 -8.02 -17.55
CA ALA A 96 11.41 -7.82 -18.39
C ALA A 96 12.71 -7.73 -17.58
N LEU A 97 12.63 -7.42 -16.28
CA LEU A 97 13.79 -7.34 -15.39
C LEU A 97 14.25 -8.72 -14.90
N ARG A 98 13.46 -9.78 -15.13
CA ARG A 98 13.69 -11.12 -14.60
C ARG A 98 14.95 -11.72 -15.22
N ARG A 99 16.01 -11.90 -14.41
CA ARG A 99 17.23 -12.62 -14.80
C ARG A 99 16.96 -14.13 -14.89
N LYS A 100 17.52 -14.79 -15.91
CA LYS A 100 17.38 -16.25 -16.13
C LYS A 100 18.22 -17.06 -15.14
N ASP A 101 19.41 -16.57 -14.83
CA ASP A 101 20.32 -17.23 -13.89
C ASP A 101 20.22 -16.58 -12.50
N PRO A 102 19.87 -17.35 -11.45
CA PRO A 102 19.93 -16.86 -10.09
C PRO A 102 21.40 -16.57 -9.75
N PRO A 103 21.77 -15.36 -9.31
CA PRO A 103 23.09 -15.14 -8.76
C PRO A 103 23.31 -16.06 -7.57
N ALA A 104 24.52 -16.58 -7.42
CA ALA A 104 24.89 -17.44 -6.30
C ALA A 104 24.46 -16.77 -4.98
N GLY A 105 23.50 -17.39 -4.28
CA GLY A 105 22.92 -16.82 -3.07
C GLY A 105 23.96 -16.78 -1.95
N PRO A 106 24.02 -15.70 -1.15
CA PRO A 106 24.83 -15.70 0.06
C PRO A 106 24.34 -16.78 1.01
N ARG A 107 25.28 -17.32 1.80
CA ARG A 107 24.99 -18.30 2.84
C ARG A 107 23.88 -17.76 3.75
N ARG A 108 22.83 -18.56 3.91
CA ARG A 108 21.77 -18.30 4.89
C ARG A 108 22.44 -18.09 6.24
N PRO A 109 22.20 -16.97 6.94
CA PRO A 109 22.75 -16.79 8.28
C PRO A 109 22.25 -17.93 9.18
N PRO A 110 23.04 -18.33 10.20
CA PRO A 110 22.62 -19.36 11.14
C PRO A 110 21.24 -19.02 11.71
N PHE A 111 20.35 -20.01 11.78
CA PHE A 111 19.07 -19.83 12.45
C PHE A 111 19.33 -19.55 13.93
N VAL A 112 18.93 -18.38 14.41
CA VAL A 112 18.93 -18.06 15.84
C VAL A 112 17.53 -18.42 16.36
N PRO A 113 17.40 -19.40 17.28
CA PRO A 113 16.12 -19.73 17.87
C PRO A 113 15.52 -18.49 18.52
N GLN A 114 14.29 -18.14 18.13
CA GLN A 114 13.55 -17.08 18.80
C GLN A 114 12.77 -17.66 19.98
N PRO A 115 12.59 -16.90 21.07
CA PRO A 115 11.72 -17.34 22.14
C PRO A 115 10.27 -17.41 21.65
N GLY A 116 9.51 -18.42 22.09
CA GLY A 116 8.15 -18.67 21.58
C GLY A 116 7.14 -17.55 21.78
N TRP A 117 7.46 -16.54 22.59
CA TRP A 117 6.63 -15.34 22.78
C TRP A 117 6.91 -14.23 21.75
N ALA A 118 8.05 -14.28 21.04
CA ALA A 118 8.44 -13.19 20.14
C ALA A 118 7.45 -13.00 18.99
N GLU A 119 6.98 -14.10 18.38
CA GLU A 119 6.01 -14.07 17.29
C GLU A 119 4.64 -13.48 17.70
N PRO A 120 3.99 -13.94 18.79
CA PRO A 120 2.72 -13.35 19.20
C PRO A 120 2.87 -11.90 19.64
N VAL A 121 3.96 -11.51 20.31
CA VAL A 121 4.20 -10.12 20.69
C VAL A 121 4.43 -9.24 19.46
N ALA A 122 5.24 -9.68 18.49
CA ALA A 122 5.43 -8.95 17.24
C ALA A 122 4.11 -8.78 16.47
N THR A 123 3.29 -9.84 16.42
CA THR A 123 1.97 -9.82 15.78
C THR A 123 1.04 -8.82 16.48
N LEU A 124 1.01 -8.82 17.82
CA LEU A 124 0.22 -7.88 18.61
C LEU A 124 0.66 -6.43 18.37
N ILE A 125 1.97 -6.16 18.32
CA ILE A 125 2.51 -4.84 18.03
C ILE A 125 2.10 -4.39 16.63
N ILE A 126 2.26 -5.24 15.62
CA ILE A 126 1.85 -4.93 14.24
C ILE A 126 0.35 -4.64 14.19
N ALA A 127 -0.48 -5.46 14.83
CA ALA A 127 -1.92 -5.25 14.88
C ALA A 127 -2.30 -3.93 15.56
N ALA A 128 -1.66 -3.60 16.69
CA ALA A 128 -1.85 -2.33 17.38
C ALA A 128 -1.48 -1.12 16.50
N VAL A 129 -0.35 -1.19 15.80
CA VAL A 129 0.08 -0.13 14.86
C VAL A 129 -0.93 0.03 13.71
N VAL A 130 -1.34 -1.08 13.09
CA VAL A 130 -2.33 -1.06 12.00
C VAL A 130 -3.66 -0.48 12.48
N LEU A 131 -4.14 -0.87 13.67
CA LEU A 131 -5.37 -0.34 14.25
C LEU A 131 -5.26 1.16 14.56
N ALA A 132 -4.13 1.60 15.12
CA ALA A 132 -3.90 3.02 15.40
C ALA A 132 -3.91 3.86 14.12
N TRP A 133 -3.21 3.39 13.08
CA TRP A 133 -3.17 4.06 11.78
C TRP A 133 -4.52 4.03 11.06
N ALA A 134 -5.22 2.89 11.06
CA ALA A 134 -6.53 2.77 10.42
C ALA A 134 -7.59 3.66 11.09
N SER A 135 -7.54 3.76 12.42
CA SER A 135 -8.43 4.65 13.19
C SER A 135 -8.14 6.10 12.85
N TYR A 136 -6.87 6.51 12.87
CA TYR A 136 -6.46 7.86 12.49
C TYR A 136 -6.88 8.21 11.04
N ALA A 137 -6.63 7.31 10.08
CA ALA A 137 -7.04 7.51 8.70
C ALA A 137 -8.56 7.67 8.58
N ARG A 138 -9.34 6.83 9.27
CA ARG A 138 -10.80 6.92 9.29
C ARG A 138 -11.28 8.26 9.85
N ASP A 139 -10.67 8.72 10.93
CA ASP A 139 -11.05 9.98 11.57
C ASP A 139 -10.70 11.17 10.65
N ALA A 140 -9.50 11.19 10.09
CA ALA A 140 -9.09 12.20 9.12
C ALA A 140 -10.02 12.28 7.90
N TYR A 141 -10.51 11.14 7.40
CA TYR A 141 -11.49 11.10 6.31
C TYR A 141 -12.86 11.67 6.71
N ARG A 142 -13.26 11.57 7.98
CA ARG A 142 -14.59 11.98 8.45
C ARG A 142 -14.63 13.42 8.93
N THR A 143 -13.60 13.85 9.65
CA THR A 143 -13.58 15.14 10.35
C THR A 143 -12.56 16.11 9.76
N GLY A 144 -11.80 15.70 8.75
CA GLY A 144 -10.68 16.46 8.22
C GLY A 144 -9.41 16.32 9.07
N ILE A 145 -8.31 16.95 8.62
CA ILE A 145 -7.01 16.89 9.30
C ILE A 145 -7.00 17.85 10.49
N LEU A 146 -7.27 17.32 11.68
CA LEU A 146 -7.28 18.06 12.96
C LEU A 146 -6.00 17.84 13.79
N GLY A 147 -4.89 17.48 13.13
CA GLY A 147 -3.62 17.29 13.82
C GLY A 147 -3.15 18.59 14.48
N VAL A 148 -2.49 18.48 15.64
CA VAL A 148 -1.93 19.63 16.38
C VAL A 148 -1.09 20.52 15.46
N ASP A 149 -0.26 19.90 14.61
CA ASP A 149 0.58 20.59 13.63
C ASP A 149 -0.28 21.37 12.62
N SER A 150 -1.33 20.74 12.07
CA SER A 150 -2.24 21.38 11.11
C SER A 150 -3.04 22.54 11.73
N LEU A 151 -3.44 22.43 13.00
CA LEU A 151 -4.09 23.52 13.73
C LEU A 151 -3.12 24.67 14.01
N GLN A 152 -1.86 24.37 14.34
CA GLN A 152 -0.85 25.37 14.64
C GLN A 152 -0.51 26.28 13.45
N TYR A 153 -0.58 25.77 12.22
CA TYR A 153 -0.42 26.60 11.01
C TYR A 153 -1.57 27.58 10.75
N HIS A 154 -2.70 27.41 11.43
CA HIS A 154 -3.89 28.25 11.27
C HIS A 154 -4.20 29.11 12.50
N LEU A 155 -3.39 29.00 13.56
CA LEU A 155 -3.45 29.89 14.71
C LEU A 155 -2.47 31.06 14.51
N PRO A 156 -2.85 32.30 14.88
CA PRO A 156 -2.01 33.49 14.74
C PRO A 156 -0.79 33.49 15.66
#